data_AF-A0A063ZBK2-F1
#
_entry.id   AF-A0A063ZBK2-F1
#
_cell.length_a   1.000
_cell.length_b   1.000
_cell.length_c   1.000
_cell.angle_alpha   90.00
_cell.angle_beta   90.00
_cell.angle_gamma   90.00
#
_symmetry.space_group_name_H-M   'P 1'
#
loop_
_entity.id
_entity.type
_entity.pdbx_description
1 polymer ?
#
loop_
_entity_poly.entity_id
_entity_poly.type
_entity_poly.pdbx_seq_one_letter_code
_entity_poly.pdbx_strand_id
1 'polypeptide(L)'
;LCDFYISYLALNELFSAIRDELRTIILFKNGLPISRWRDGRNFPEIPDECTEAIYAKIQSTFDVLFENGAIVPLSDEPGENGDNFSEIFAWLIFSSKGIETQDAILLTTAILVRAECFVTKDDKLRREVRDTLKQRYNIELLQPGSALSRLRSMRKRGSFYTKHLST
;
A
#
# COMPACT_ATOMS: atom_id res chain seq x y z
N LEU A 1 -4.43 12.06 31.96
CA LEU A 1 -3.69 10.99 31.25
C LEU A 1 -2.81 11.65 30.20
N CYS A 2 -1.66 11.06 29.90
CA CYS A 2 -0.77 11.55 28.85
C CYS A 2 -1.04 10.69 27.61
N ASP A 3 -1.46 11.32 26.52
CA ASP A 3 -1.74 10.61 25.27
C ASP A 3 -0.44 10.50 24.46
N PHE A 4 -0.11 9.28 24.03
CA PHE A 4 1.05 8.95 23.23
C PHE A 4 0.65 8.93 21.76
N TYR A 5 0.97 10.00 21.06
CA TYR A 5 0.72 10.10 19.62
C TYR A 5 1.82 9.38 18.84
N ILE A 6 1.43 8.43 18.00
CA ILE A 6 2.35 7.61 17.21
C ILE A 6 2.09 7.82 15.73
N SER A 7 3.16 7.99 14.95
CA SER A 7 3.06 8.10 13.50
C SER A 7 2.45 6.83 12.90
N TYR A 8 1.41 7.01 12.07
CA TYR A 8 0.80 5.88 11.37
C TYR A 8 1.74 5.23 10.36
N LEU A 9 2.67 6.00 9.78
CA LEU A 9 3.77 5.46 8.97
C LEU A 9 4.60 4.46 9.79
N ALA A 10 4.96 4.82 11.03
CA ALA A 10 5.79 3.97 11.89
C ALA A 10 5.07 2.66 12.28
N LEU A 11 3.75 2.71 12.49
CA LEU A 11 2.95 1.49 12.70
C LEU A 11 2.95 0.60 11.46
N ASN A 12 2.80 1.19 10.28
CA ASN A 12 2.75 0.46 9.02
C ASN A 12 4.10 -0.13 8.57
N GLU A 13 5.23 0.45 9.02
CA GLU A 13 6.55 -0.14 8.82
C GLU A 13 6.68 -1.55 9.43
N LEU A 14 5.85 -1.89 10.43
CA LEU A 14 5.81 -3.23 11.01
C LEU A 14 5.48 -4.30 9.96
N PHE A 15 4.53 -4.04 9.05
CA PHE A 15 4.20 -4.98 7.98
C PHE A 15 5.38 -5.19 7.04
N SER A 16 6.09 -4.12 6.67
CA SER A 16 7.29 -4.19 5.83
C SER A 16 8.41 -4.97 6.49
N ALA A 17 8.65 -4.75 7.78
CA ALA A 17 9.66 -5.49 8.55
C ALA A 17 9.31 -6.99 8.61
N ILE A 18 8.06 -7.32 8.94
CA ILE A 18 7.59 -8.71 9.01
C ILE A 18 7.66 -9.40 7.65
N ARG A 19 7.30 -8.72 6.56
CA ARG A 19 7.45 -9.23 5.20
C ARG A 19 8.90 -9.64 4.90
N ASP A 20 9.86 -8.80 5.27
CA ASP A 20 11.27 -9.06 5.01
C ASP A 20 11.80 -10.27 5.83
N GLU A 21 11.32 -10.43 7.07
CA GLU A 21 11.58 -11.63 7.88
C GLU A 21 10.96 -12.90 7.28
N LEU A 22 9.70 -12.83 6.82
CA LEU A 22 9.05 -13.98 6.18
C LEU A 22 9.80 -14.43 4.93
N ARG A 23 10.23 -13.49 4.10
CA ARG A 23 11.04 -13.80 2.92
C ARG A 23 12.35 -14.47 3.30
N THR A 24 12.99 -14.00 4.36
CA THR A 24 14.23 -14.59 4.89
C THR A 24 14.01 -16.04 5.34
N ILE A 25 12.92 -16.31 6.06
CA ILE A 25 12.53 -17.67 6.48
C ILE A 25 12.28 -18.57 5.26
N ILE A 26 11.57 -18.08 4.24
CA ILE A 26 11.29 -18.85 3.03
C ILE A 26 12.57 -19.17 2.25
N LEU A 27 13.48 -18.20 2.11
CA LEU A 27 14.79 -18.42 1.48
C LEU A 27 15.59 -19.49 2.24
N PHE A 28 15.65 -19.38 3.56
CA PHE A 28 16.35 -20.36 4.40
C PHE A 28 15.77 -21.76 4.24
N LYS A 29 14.43 -21.90 4.29
CA LYS A 29 13.72 -23.17 4.07
C LYS A 29 14.07 -23.81 2.72
N ASN A 30 14.32 -22.98 1.70
CA ASN A 30 14.66 -23.40 0.35
C ASN A 30 16.17 -23.60 0.12
N GLY A 31 17.01 -23.50 1.17
CA GLY A 31 18.45 -23.65 1.06
C GLY A 31 19.14 -22.49 0.33
N LEU A 32 18.48 -21.33 0.21
CA LEU A 32 19.01 -20.14 -0.43
C LEU A 32 19.66 -19.21 0.61
N PRO A 33 20.80 -18.55 0.29
CA PRO A 33 21.41 -17.60 1.21
C PRO A 33 20.46 -16.46 1.56
N ILE A 34 20.27 -16.23 2.86
CA ILE A 34 19.40 -15.17 3.37
C ILE A 34 19.78 -13.79 2.83
N SER A 35 21.07 -13.53 2.61
CA SER A 35 21.58 -12.26 2.06
C SER A 35 21.03 -11.92 0.67
N ARG A 36 20.38 -12.87 -0.02
CA ARG A 36 19.74 -12.68 -1.33
C ARG A 36 18.30 -12.15 -1.27
N TRP A 37 17.72 -11.91 -0.09
CA TRP A 37 16.34 -11.40 0.02
C TRP A 37 16.13 -10.04 -0.67
N ARG A 38 17.21 -9.24 -0.83
CA ARG A 38 17.18 -7.96 -1.56
C ARG A 38 17.36 -8.10 -3.07
N ASP A 39 17.74 -9.27 -3.58
CA ASP A 39 17.85 -9.49 -5.02
C ASP A 39 16.45 -9.64 -5.61
N GLY A 40 16.04 -8.67 -6.43
CA GLY A 40 14.74 -8.64 -7.12
C GLY A 40 14.39 -9.92 -7.89
N ARG A 41 15.39 -10.72 -8.25
CA ARG A 41 15.22 -12.00 -8.95
C ARG A 41 14.83 -13.16 -8.03
N ASN A 42 15.06 -13.03 -6.73
CA ASN A 42 14.87 -14.08 -5.72
C ASN A 42 13.77 -13.71 -4.70
N PHE A 43 12.79 -12.87 -5.06
CA PHE A 43 11.69 -12.54 -4.16
C PHE A 43 10.78 -13.75 -3.99
N PRO A 44 10.82 -14.44 -2.83
CA PRO A 44 9.93 -15.56 -2.61
C PRO A 44 8.51 -15.02 -2.42
N GLU A 45 7.55 -15.75 -2.97
CA GLU A 45 6.14 -15.49 -2.74
C GLU A 45 5.76 -15.94 -1.34
N ILE A 46 5.05 -15.07 -0.62
CA ILE A 46 4.53 -15.38 0.71
C ILE A 46 3.17 -16.04 0.50
N PRO A 47 2.94 -17.26 1.00
CA PRO A 47 1.63 -17.91 0.88
C PRO A 47 0.51 -17.07 1.51
N ASP A 48 -0.67 -17.08 0.89
CA ASP A 48 -1.82 -16.29 1.35
C ASP A 48 -2.22 -16.66 2.79
N GLU A 49 -2.24 -17.96 3.12
CA GLU A 49 -2.51 -18.44 4.49
C GLU A 49 -1.56 -17.83 5.54
N CYS A 50 -0.28 -17.65 5.17
CA CYS A 50 0.68 -16.99 6.05
C CYS A 50 0.36 -15.50 6.19
N THR A 51 -0.01 -14.84 5.10
CA THR A 51 -0.39 -13.42 5.09
C THR A 51 -1.58 -13.17 6.00
N GLU A 52 -2.64 -13.97 5.87
CA GLU A 52 -3.85 -13.87 6.69
C GLU A 52 -3.57 -14.07 8.18
N ALA A 53 -2.85 -15.14 8.53
CA ALA A 53 -2.51 -15.46 9.92
C ALA A 53 -1.67 -14.35 10.58
N ILE A 54 -0.73 -13.78 9.84
CA ILE A 54 0.17 -12.73 10.33
C ILE A 54 -0.55 -11.41 10.44
N TYR A 55 -1.36 -11.05 9.45
CA TYR A 55 -2.22 -9.87 9.52
C TYR A 55 -3.11 -9.91 10.76
N ALA A 56 -3.83 -11.02 10.98
CA ALA A 56 -4.69 -11.19 12.16
C ALA A 56 -3.90 -11.07 13.47
N LYS A 57 -2.67 -11.62 13.51
CA LYS A 57 -1.81 -11.52 14.69
C LYS A 57 -1.36 -10.08 14.97
N ILE A 58 -0.98 -9.34 13.94
CA ILE A 58 -0.58 -7.92 14.05
C ILE A 58 -1.77 -7.10 14.57
N GLN A 59 -2.95 -7.25 13.96
CA GLN A 59 -4.16 -6.53 14.37
C GLN A 59 -4.51 -6.80 15.83
N SER A 60 -4.54 -8.08 16.25
CA SER A 60 -4.81 -8.42 17.65
C SER A 60 -3.79 -7.81 18.63
N THR A 61 -2.56 -7.56 18.18
CA THR A 61 -1.52 -6.93 19.00
C THR A 61 -1.75 -5.43 19.09
N PHE A 62 -2.13 -4.79 17.99
CA PHE A 62 -2.53 -3.38 17.97
C PHE A 62 -3.77 -3.14 18.84
N ASP A 63 -4.78 -4.00 18.77
CA ASP A 63 -5.99 -3.90 19.61
C ASP A 63 -5.64 -3.86 21.09
N VAL A 64 -4.78 -4.78 21.56
CA VAL A 64 -4.32 -4.82 22.96
C VAL A 64 -3.50 -3.57 23.33
N LEU A 65 -2.66 -3.08 22.42
CA LEU A 65 -1.87 -1.86 22.67
C LEU A 65 -2.74 -0.60 22.75
N PHE A 66 -3.82 -0.56 21.96
CA PHE A 66 -4.71 0.60 21.86
C PHE A 66 -5.90 0.52 22.82
N GLU A 67 -6.14 -0.62 23.47
CA GLU A 67 -7.29 -0.91 24.36
C GLU A 67 -7.54 0.18 25.41
N ASN A 68 -6.48 0.71 26.01
CA ASN A 68 -6.58 1.72 27.08
C ASN A 68 -6.69 3.16 26.57
N GLY A 69 -6.74 3.39 25.25
CA GLY A 69 -6.87 4.71 24.62
C GLY A 69 -5.68 5.66 24.80
N ALA A 70 -4.62 5.22 25.48
CA ALA A 70 -3.43 6.03 25.75
C ALA A 70 -2.52 6.17 24.51
N ILE A 71 -2.66 5.29 23.52
CA ILE A 71 -1.91 5.36 22.27
C ILE A 71 -2.86 5.80 21.15
N VAL A 72 -2.51 6.89 20.48
CA VAL A 72 -3.34 7.49 19.43
C VAL A 72 -2.54 7.51 18.11
N PRO A 73 -2.88 6.66 17.13
CA PRO A 73 -2.29 6.72 15.81
C PRO A 73 -2.63 8.04 15.09
N LEU A 74 -1.61 8.78 14.67
CA LEU A 74 -1.75 9.95 13.80
C LEU A 74 -1.91 9.49 12.36
N SER A 75 -3.16 9.25 11.95
CA SER A 75 -3.49 8.79 10.62
C SER A 75 -3.73 9.97 9.66
N ASP A 76 -3.10 9.90 8.49
CA ASP A 76 -3.38 10.78 7.33
C ASP A 76 -4.48 10.17 6.41
N GLU A 77 -5.20 9.16 6.90
CA GLU A 77 -6.25 8.50 6.14
C GLU A 77 -7.43 9.43 5.82
N PRO A 78 -8.07 9.25 4.64
CA PRO A 78 -9.32 9.92 4.35
C PRO A 78 -10.38 9.50 5.38
N GLY A 79 -10.87 10.45 6.18
CA GLY A 79 -11.91 10.22 7.16
C GLY A 79 -13.21 9.72 6.52
N GLU A 80 -13.84 8.74 7.19
CA GLU A 80 -15.09 8.05 6.84
C GLU A 80 -14.99 7.02 5.70
N ASN A 81 -14.15 5.98 5.88
CA ASN A 81 -14.30 4.57 5.43
C ASN A 81 -13.10 3.72 5.92
N GLY A 82 -12.66 3.94 7.17
CA GLY A 82 -11.36 3.51 7.71
C GLY A 82 -11.15 2.01 7.96
N ASP A 83 -12.18 1.17 7.79
CA ASP A 83 -12.08 -0.25 8.18
C ASP A 83 -11.15 -1.07 7.27
N ASN A 84 -10.89 -0.59 6.04
CA ASN A 84 -10.16 -1.37 5.05
C ASN A 84 -8.73 -0.89 4.78
N PHE A 85 -8.24 0.19 5.42
CA PHE A 85 -6.89 0.70 5.11
C PHE A 85 -5.84 -0.35 5.43
N SER A 86 -5.81 -0.84 6.68
CA SER A 86 -4.76 -1.78 7.11
C SER A 86 -4.80 -3.07 6.31
N GLU A 87 -5.98 -3.54 5.89
CA GLU A 87 -6.14 -4.72 5.06
C GLU A 87 -5.55 -4.50 3.65
N ILE A 88 -5.94 -3.42 2.99
CA ILE A 88 -5.42 -3.07 1.65
C ILE A 88 -3.92 -2.84 1.69
N PHE A 89 -3.44 -2.13 2.71
CA PHE A 89 -2.03 -1.85 2.92
C PHE A 89 -1.23 -3.13 3.14
N ALA A 90 -1.67 -3.99 4.06
CA ALA A 90 -1.03 -5.28 4.31
C ALA A 90 -0.99 -6.14 3.04
N TRP A 91 -2.11 -6.23 2.32
CA TRP A 91 -2.17 -6.93 1.03
C TRP A 91 -1.16 -6.38 0.03
N LEU A 92 -1.06 -5.06 -0.12
CA LEU A 92 -0.05 -4.45 -1.00
C LEU A 92 1.37 -4.84 -0.60
N ILE A 93 1.71 -4.72 0.69
CA ILE A 93 3.03 -5.03 1.24
C ILE A 93 3.42 -6.50 1.03
N PHE A 94 2.51 -7.44 1.33
CA PHE A 94 2.81 -8.86 1.28
C PHE A 94 2.73 -9.45 -0.14
N SER A 95 1.78 -8.99 -0.96
CA SER A 95 1.57 -9.54 -2.31
C SER A 95 2.46 -8.90 -3.38
N SER A 96 3.00 -7.70 -3.17
CA SER A 96 3.81 -7.00 -4.18
C SER A 96 5.32 -7.18 -3.97
N LYS A 97 6.06 -7.37 -5.08
CA LYS A 97 7.50 -7.68 -5.07
C LYS A 97 8.37 -6.45 -4.79
N GLY A 98 8.40 -6.02 -3.53
CA GLY A 98 9.30 -4.97 -3.09
C GLY A 98 8.75 -3.58 -3.37
N ILE A 99 7.45 -3.44 -3.14
CA ILE A 99 6.79 -2.18 -2.85
C ILE A 99 7.33 -1.60 -1.55
N GLU A 100 7.55 -0.29 -1.49
CA GLU A 100 7.98 0.40 -0.28
C GLU A 100 6.77 0.81 0.57
N THR A 101 6.97 0.99 1.88
CA THR A 101 5.92 1.42 2.82
C THR A 101 5.22 2.69 2.33
N GLN A 102 5.98 3.66 1.82
CA GLN A 102 5.43 4.93 1.33
C GLN A 102 4.56 4.75 0.09
N ASP A 103 5.01 3.96 -0.88
CA ASP A 103 4.23 3.65 -2.09
C ASP A 103 2.94 2.91 -1.74
N ALA A 104 3.02 1.95 -0.81
CA ALA A 104 1.84 1.21 -0.35
C ALA A 104 0.84 2.12 0.38
N ILE A 105 1.30 3.08 1.18
CA ILE A 105 0.41 4.10 1.80
C ILE A 105 -0.28 4.92 0.70
N LEU A 106 0.48 5.48 -0.23
CA LEU A 106 -0.08 6.33 -1.30
C LEU A 106 -1.08 5.58 -2.18
N LEU A 107 -0.79 4.32 -2.52
CA LEU A 107 -1.69 3.47 -3.29
C LEU A 107 -2.93 3.08 -2.49
N THR A 108 -2.79 2.78 -1.20
CA THR A 108 -3.94 2.51 -0.32
C THR A 108 -4.86 3.72 -0.27
N THR A 109 -4.31 4.92 -0.06
CA THR A 109 -5.08 6.16 -0.10
C THR A 109 -5.77 6.35 -1.45
N ALA A 110 -5.08 6.13 -2.58
CA ALA A 110 -5.66 6.23 -3.91
C ALA A 110 -6.84 5.26 -4.13
N ILE A 111 -6.75 4.05 -3.57
CA ILE A 111 -7.83 3.05 -3.57
C ILE A 111 -9.02 3.54 -2.75
N LEU A 112 -8.79 4.01 -1.52
CA LEU A 112 -9.86 4.45 -0.62
C LEU A 112 -10.62 5.66 -1.16
N VAL A 113 -9.92 6.62 -1.79
CA VAL A 113 -10.55 7.78 -2.44
C VAL A 113 -11.12 7.46 -3.83
N ARG A 114 -11.09 6.18 -4.24
CA ARG A 114 -11.60 5.68 -5.54
C ARG A 114 -11.02 6.44 -6.73
N ALA A 115 -9.72 6.72 -6.69
CA ALA A 115 -9.04 7.45 -7.76
C ALA A 115 -9.09 6.66 -9.08
N GLU A 116 -9.50 7.31 -10.18
CA GLU A 116 -9.48 6.68 -11.51
C GLU A 116 -8.04 6.49 -12.04
N CYS A 117 -7.11 7.34 -11.59
CA CYS A 117 -5.72 7.36 -12.06
C CYS A 117 -4.75 7.64 -10.90
N PHE A 118 -3.62 6.93 -10.90
CA PHE A 118 -2.50 7.18 -10.00
C PHE A 118 -1.25 7.54 -10.81
N VAL A 119 -0.68 8.73 -10.60
CA VAL A 119 0.44 9.24 -11.40
C VAL A 119 1.74 9.05 -10.62
N THR A 120 2.69 8.30 -11.19
CA THR A 120 4.01 8.06 -10.58
C THR A 120 5.13 7.94 -11.60
N LYS A 121 6.32 8.41 -11.23
CA LYS A 121 7.57 8.21 -12.00
C LYS A 121 8.18 6.83 -11.77
N ASP A 122 7.74 6.09 -10.77
CA ASP A 122 8.33 4.80 -10.44
C ASP A 122 7.97 3.73 -11.49
N ASP A 123 8.93 3.41 -12.36
CA ASP A 123 8.79 2.42 -13.41
C ASP A 123 8.76 0.97 -12.88
N LYS A 124 9.34 0.71 -11.71
CA LYS A 124 9.31 -0.60 -11.07
C LYS A 124 7.92 -0.87 -10.49
N LEU A 125 7.41 0.05 -9.68
CA LEU A 125 6.06 -0.01 -9.11
C LEU A 125 5.01 -0.22 -10.20
N ARG A 126 5.04 0.59 -11.27
CA ARG A 126 4.08 0.45 -12.38
C ARG A 126 4.17 -0.89 -13.10
N ARG A 127 5.31 -1.57 -13.11
CA ARG A 127 5.40 -2.90 -13.73
C ARG A 127 4.86 -3.99 -12.81
N GLU A 128 5.03 -3.83 -11.51
CA GLU A 128 4.66 -4.83 -10.52
C GLU A 128 3.17 -4.84 -10.20
N VAL A 129 2.55 -3.67 -10.04
CA VAL A 129 1.18 -3.59 -9.50
C VAL A 129 0.13 -3.10 -10.49
N ARG A 130 0.50 -2.63 -11.69
CA ARG A 130 -0.45 -2.01 -12.63
C ARG A 130 -1.62 -2.91 -13.00
N ASP A 131 -1.35 -4.15 -13.40
CA ASP A 131 -2.41 -5.03 -13.91
C ASP A 131 -3.34 -5.45 -12.76
N THR A 132 -2.77 -5.76 -11.60
CA THR A 132 -3.50 -6.09 -10.36
C THR A 132 -4.38 -4.93 -9.89
N LEU A 133 -3.83 -3.71 -9.81
CA LEU A 133 -4.58 -2.53 -9.39
C LEU A 133 -5.68 -2.17 -10.40
N LYS A 134 -5.43 -2.35 -11.70
CA LYS A 134 -6.44 -2.11 -12.73
C LYS A 134 -7.58 -3.12 -12.65
N GLN A 135 -7.27 -4.40 -12.42
CA GLN A 135 -8.28 -5.46 -12.33
C GLN A 135 -9.10 -5.38 -11.04
N ARG A 136 -8.43 -5.17 -9.89
CA ARG A 136 -9.06 -5.23 -8.57
C ARG A 136 -9.74 -3.93 -8.15
N TYR A 137 -9.15 -2.79 -8.49
CA TYR A 137 -9.61 -1.47 -8.02
C TYR A 137 -9.90 -0.48 -9.14
N ASN A 138 -9.78 -0.89 -10.41
CA ASN A 138 -9.98 -0.05 -11.59
C ASN A 138 -9.06 1.19 -11.67
N ILE A 139 -7.94 1.20 -10.93
CA ILE A 139 -6.99 2.32 -10.93
C ILE A 139 -6.03 2.17 -12.11
N GLU A 140 -5.88 3.24 -12.89
CA GLU A 140 -4.90 3.30 -13.98
C GLU A 140 -3.59 3.97 -13.52
N LEU A 141 -2.47 3.26 -13.61
CA LEU A 141 -1.15 3.81 -13.26
C LEU A 141 -0.53 4.52 -14.46
N LEU A 142 -0.23 5.81 -14.32
CA LEU A 142 0.25 6.67 -15.39
C LEU A 142 1.63 7.26 -15.11
N GLN A 143 2.44 7.38 -16.15
CA GLN A 143 3.61 8.26 -16.11
C GLN A 143 3.18 9.74 -16.17
N PRO A 144 3.94 10.67 -15.57
CA PRO A 144 3.61 12.09 -15.60
C PRO A 144 3.44 12.67 -17.02
N GLY A 145 4.28 12.24 -17.97
CA GLY A 145 4.18 12.69 -19.38
C GLY A 145 2.87 12.25 -20.04
N SER A 146 2.42 11.03 -19.77
CA SER A 146 1.14 10.50 -20.26
C SER A 146 -0.04 11.24 -19.60
N ALA A 147 0.04 11.47 -18.29
CA ALA A 147 -0.96 12.24 -17.55
C ALA A 147 -1.09 13.67 -18.10
N LEU A 148 0.03 14.37 -18.34
CA LEU A 148 0.05 15.70 -18.92
C LEU A 148 -0.56 15.73 -20.34
N SER A 149 -0.28 14.71 -21.15
CA SER A 149 -0.83 14.58 -22.50
C SER A 149 -2.34 14.37 -22.49
N ARG A 150 -2.85 13.56 -21.54
CA ARG A 150 -4.28 13.35 -21.31
C ARG A 150 -4.98 14.63 -20.87
N LEU A 151 -4.41 15.37 -19.91
CA LEU A 151 -4.91 16.67 -19.47
C LEU A 151 -4.96 17.69 -20.63
N ARG A 152 -3.90 17.79 -21.44
CA ARG A 152 -3.90 18.68 -22.62
C ARG A 152 -4.99 18.31 -23.62
N SER A 153 -5.23 17.01 -23.82
CA SER A 153 -6.28 16.52 -24.72
C SER A 153 -7.68 16.82 -24.19
N MET A 154 -7.90 16.71 -22.89
CA MET A 154 -9.18 17.08 -22.25
C MET A 154 -9.46 18.58 -22.38
N ARG A 155 -8.42 19.43 -22.30
CA ARG A 155 -8.54 20.89 -22.47
C ARG A 155 -8.95 21.26 -23.89
N LYS A 156 -8.39 20.58 -24.89
CA LYS A 156 -8.78 20.76 -26.30
C LYS A 156 -10.23 20.32 -26.58
N ARG A 157 -10.75 19.37 -25.81
CA ARG A 157 -12.12 18.83 -25.95
C ARG A 157 -13.17 19.56 -25.09
N GLY A 158 -12.81 20.65 -24.40
CA GLY A 158 -13.75 21.44 -23.58
C GLY A 158 -14.23 20.76 -22.28
N SER A 159 -13.63 19.64 -21.88
CA SER A 159 -14.15 18.76 -20.80
C SER A 159 -13.77 19.18 -19.36
N PHE A 160 -13.24 20.40 -19.14
CA PHE A 160 -12.65 20.78 -17.85
C PHE A 160 -13.62 21.30 -16.78
N TYR A 161 -14.90 21.53 -17.10
CA TYR A 161 -15.77 22.37 -16.26
C TYR A 161 -16.90 21.68 -15.47
N THR A 162 -17.06 20.35 -15.48
CA THR A 162 -18.27 19.74 -14.90
C THR A 162 -18.09 18.87 -13.66
N LYS A 163 -16.88 18.53 -13.21
CA LYS A 163 -16.72 17.63 -12.04
C LYS A 163 -16.56 18.31 -10.67
N HIS A 164 -16.32 19.62 -10.60
CA HIS A 164 -16.08 20.34 -9.33
C HIS A 164 -17.08 21.48 -9.03
N LEU A 165 -18.20 21.57 -9.75
CA LEU A 165 -19.26 22.57 -9.54
C LEU A 165 -20.61 21.97 -9.15
N SER A 166 -20.65 20.67 -8.85
CA SER A 166 -21.85 19.98 -8.39
C SER A 166 -21.52 19.21 -7.11
N THR A 167 -21.30 19.96 -6.03
CA THR A 167 -21.69 19.60 -4.66
C THR A 167 -21.73 20.88 -3.83
#